data_AF-A0A8B6CMA7-F1
#
_entry.id   AF-A0A8B6CMA7-F1
#
_cell.length_a   1.000
_cell.length_b   1.000
_cell.length_c   1.000
_cell.angle_alpha   90.00
_cell.angle_beta   90.00
_cell.angle_gamma   90.00
#
_symmetry.space_group_name_H-M   'P 1'
#
loop_
_entity.id
_entity.type
_entity.pdbx_description
1 polymer ?
#
loop_
_entity_poly.entity_id
_entity_poly.type
_entity_poly.pdbx_seq_one_letter_code
_entity_poly.pdbx_strand_id
1 'polypeptide(L)'
;MPVCMVKGKKQLTTNEANLTRLVTKCRWVVPNTMISSIGDLVKITGGILNKYKRPLVCNPENEEVAKKMLDRSVLVNSLQTYVEENNLIRRRTVYLPINASGTVLENFPKLTEEMLRDITLGIYQLKQAPGYTREHLSESGNYELLLCKESETLLQVKIQSRHSKSTIHTLWIDYNAGSSVQKPVNGWYCTCKVGARMVGCCAHVASVLWYLGLERHMKSLKPSRLSGNTSISYAHTSTLSVNPSTSAGIEE
;
A
#
# COMPACT_ATOMS: atom_id res chain seq x y z
N MET A 1 3.10 -5.50 20.54
CA MET A 1 2.35 -4.25 20.27
C MET A 1 3.05 -3.44 19.19
N PRO A 2 2.34 -2.65 18.36
CA PRO A 2 3.00 -1.75 17.42
C PRO A 2 3.87 -0.74 18.17
N VAL A 3 5.09 -0.54 17.68
CA VAL A 3 6.07 0.36 18.29
C VAL A 3 5.64 1.82 18.15
N CYS A 4 5.64 2.57 19.26
CA CYS A 4 5.47 4.01 19.25
C CYS A 4 6.76 4.69 18.82
N MET A 5 6.64 5.73 17.99
CA MET A 5 7.80 6.48 17.52
C MET A 5 8.39 7.30 18.66
N VAL A 6 9.69 7.15 18.89
CA VAL A 6 10.44 7.94 19.88
C VAL A 6 10.47 9.41 19.46
N LYS A 7 10.32 10.32 20.44
CA LYS A 7 10.36 11.77 20.21
C LYS A 7 11.65 12.16 19.48
N GLY A 8 11.52 13.00 18.45
CA GLY A 8 12.65 13.47 17.62
C GLY A 8 13.01 12.57 16.44
N LYS A 9 12.60 11.29 16.43
CA LYS A 9 12.76 10.43 15.25
C LYS A 9 11.67 10.70 14.22
N LYS A 10 12.03 10.72 12.93
CA LYS A 10 11.08 10.87 11.81
C LYS A 10 10.62 9.53 11.22
N GLN A 11 11.38 8.47 11.45
CA GLN A 11 11.15 7.14 10.88
C GLN A 11 11.45 6.03 11.90
N LEU A 12 10.71 4.93 11.81
CA LEU A 12 10.96 3.70 12.56
C LEU A 12 12.11 2.91 11.90
N THR A 13 12.88 2.18 12.70
CA THR A 13 13.86 1.23 12.15
C THR A 13 13.15 0.13 11.34
N THR A 14 13.88 -0.59 10.47
CA THR A 14 13.30 -1.72 9.72
C THR A 14 12.60 -2.73 10.63
N ASN A 15 13.24 -3.10 11.73
CA ASN A 15 12.69 -4.04 12.71
C ASN A 15 11.40 -3.48 13.35
N GLU A 16 11.44 -2.26 13.89
CA GLU A 16 10.26 -1.62 14.48
C GLU A 16 9.11 -1.50 13.46
N ALA A 17 9.43 -1.13 12.22
CA ALA A 17 8.45 -0.99 11.15
C ALA A 17 7.85 -2.36 10.76
N ASN A 18 8.65 -3.42 10.70
CA ASN A 18 8.21 -4.79 10.48
C ASN A 18 7.28 -5.26 11.60
N LEU A 19 7.67 -5.07 12.87
CA LEU A 19 6.84 -5.40 14.05
C LEU A 19 5.48 -4.69 14.02
N THR A 20 5.44 -3.43 13.57
CA THR A 20 4.18 -2.71 13.44
C THR A 20 3.28 -3.24 12.32
N ARG A 21 3.78 -4.08 11.41
CA ARG A 21 3.01 -4.69 10.31
C ARG A 21 2.54 -6.10 10.62
N LEU A 22 3.27 -6.84 11.48
CA LEU A 22 2.91 -8.18 11.96
C LEU A 22 1.69 -8.20 12.91
N VAL A 23 1.13 -7.04 13.21
CA VAL A 23 -0.10 -6.91 14.00
C VAL A 23 -1.27 -6.50 13.11
N THR A 24 -2.43 -7.12 13.31
CA THR A 24 -3.69 -6.63 12.75
C THR A 24 -4.05 -5.32 13.44
N LYS A 25 -4.20 -4.26 12.65
CA LYS A 25 -4.60 -2.94 13.17
C LYS A 25 -6.10 -2.75 13.00
N CYS A 26 -6.82 -2.75 14.12
CA CYS A 26 -8.18 -2.25 14.17
C CYS A 26 -8.13 -0.72 14.35
N ARG A 27 -8.75 0.03 13.44
CA ARG A 27 -8.92 1.48 13.57
C ARG A 27 -10.37 1.80 13.87
N TRP A 28 -10.59 2.52 14.95
CA TRP A 28 -11.89 2.99 15.39
C TRP A 28 -11.79 4.50 15.62
N VAL A 29 -12.77 5.25 15.11
CA VAL A 29 -12.90 6.66 15.41
C VAL A 29 -13.75 6.76 16.67
N VAL A 30 -13.19 7.27 17.75
CA VAL A 30 -13.89 7.47 19.01
C VAL A 30 -13.78 8.94 19.43
N PRO A 31 -14.87 9.55 19.94
CA PRO A 31 -14.82 10.81 20.66
C PRO A 31 -13.76 10.81 21.76
N ASN A 32 -13.05 11.94 21.92
CA ASN A 32 -12.01 12.09 22.95
C ASN A 32 -12.54 11.85 24.37
N THR A 33 -13.82 12.13 24.61
CA THR A 33 -14.49 11.89 25.89
C THR A 33 -14.55 10.41 26.27
N MET A 34 -14.40 9.49 25.32
CA MET A 34 -14.46 8.05 25.54
C MET A 34 -13.08 7.38 25.66
N ILE A 35 -11.99 8.16 25.70
CA ILE A 35 -10.63 7.60 25.82
C ILE A 35 -10.48 6.76 27.10
N SER A 36 -11.03 7.20 28.23
CA SER A 36 -11.01 6.46 29.50
C SER A 36 -11.74 5.12 29.42
N SER A 37 -12.77 5.02 28.59
CA SER A 37 -13.62 3.84 28.43
C SER A 37 -13.23 2.95 27.24
N ILE A 38 -12.13 3.28 26.55
CA ILE A 38 -11.75 2.58 25.31
C ILE A 38 -11.50 1.08 25.53
N GLY A 39 -10.96 0.71 26.70
CA GLY A 39 -10.75 -0.68 27.08
C GLY A 39 -12.05 -1.46 27.14
N ASP A 40 -13.10 -0.86 27.70
CA ASP A 40 -14.41 -1.50 27.82
C ASP A 40 -15.14 -1.57 26.47
N LEU A 41 -15.04 -0.52 25.64
CA LEU A 41 -15.55 -0.55 24.27
C LEU A 41 -14.93 -1.68 23.44
N VAL A 42 -13.62 -1.91 23.58
CA VAL A 42 -12.93 -3.03 22.90
C VAL A 42 -13.43 -4.38 23.43
N LYS A 43 -13.61 -4.53 24.75
CA LYS A 43 -14.14 -5.78 25.34
C LYS A 43 -15.57 -6.07 24.87
N ILE A 44 -16.46 -5.07 24.91
CA ILE A 44 -17.85 -5.18 24.48
C ILE A 44 -17.90 -5.57 23.00
N THR A 45 -17.15 -4.86 22.16
CA THR A 45 -17.06 -5.16 20.73
C THR A 45 -16.54 -6.57 20.48
N GLY A 46 -15.47 -6.96 21.19
CA GLY A 46 -14.92 -8.32 21.11
C GLY A 46 -15.94 -9.38 21.50
N GLY A 47 -16.72 -9.15 22.58
CA GLY A 47 -17.80 -10.04 23.00
C GLY A 47 -18.90 -10.18 21.96
N ILE A 48 -19.34 -9.07 21.36
CA ILE A 48 -20.33 -9.07 20.27
C ILE A 48 -19.79 -9.84 19.05
N LEU A 49 -18.56 -9.57 18.64
CA LEU A 49 -17.92 -10.28 17.53
C LEU A 49 -17.84 -11.78 17.81
N ASN A 50 -17.41 -12.18 19.00
CA ASN A 50 -17.30 -13.59 19.39
C ASN A 50 -18.67 -14.29 19.44
N LYS A 51 -19.74 -13.59 19.84
CA LYS A 51 -21.09 -14.16 19.92
C LYS A 51 -21.76 -14.31 18.55
N TYR A 52 -21.59 -13.33 17.66
CA TYR A 52 -22.40 -13.23 16.44
C TYR A 52 -21.62 -13.43 15.14
N LYS A 53 -20.29 -13.32 15.13
CA LYS A 53 -19.49 -13.61 13.94
C LYS A 53 -19.05 -15.07 13.96
N ARG A 54 -18.96 -15.65 12.76
CA ARG A 54 -18.35 -16.97 12.59
C ARG A 54 -16.88 -16.90 13.04
N PRO A 55 -16.34 -17.99 13.60
CA PRO A 55 -14.91 -18.09 13.85
C PRO A 55 -14.13 -17.69 12.60
N LEU A 56 -13.02 -16.97 12.78
CA LEU A 56 -12.12 -16.66 11.69
C LEU A 56 -11.51 -17.99 11.23
N VAL A 57 -11.86 -18.42 10.01
CA VAL A 57 -11.30 -19.62 9.42
C VAL A 57 -9.96 -19.26 8.80
N CYS A 58 -8.90 -19.98 9.18
CA CYS A 58 -7.62 -19.89 8.50
C CYS A 58 -7.77 -20.51 7.11
N ASN A 59 -7.66 -19.71 6.05
CA ASN A 59 -7.55 -20.25 4.70
C ASN A 59 -6.05 -20.54 4.41
N PRO A 60 -5.74 -21.54 3.56
CA PRO A 60 -4.35 -21.86 3.21
C PRO A 60 -3.60 -20.67 2.58
N GLU A 61 -4.29 -19.81 1.83
CA GLU A 61 -3.70 -18.61 1.23
C GLU A 61 -3.18 -17.61 2.28
N ASN A 62 -3.90 -17.39 3.39
CA ASN A 62 -3.46 -16.50 4.45
C ASN A 62 -2.28 -17.09 5.23
N GLU A 63 -2.19 -18.42 5.33
CA GLU A 63 -1.06 -19.10 5.96
C GLU A 63 0.24 -18.87 5.19
N GLU A 64 0.20 -19.03 3.86
CA GLU A 64 1.35 -18.76 3.00
C GLU A 64 1.78 -17.28 3.05
N VAL A 65 0.82 -16.35 3.04
CA VAL A 65 1.10 -14.92 3.22
C VAL A 65 1.71 -14.65 4.61
N ALA A 66 1.20 -15.29 5.67
CA ALA A 66 1.73 -15.13 7.02
C ALA A 66 3.17 -15.64 7.12
N LYS A 67 3.47 -16.79 6.52
CA LYS A 67 4.82 -17.34 6.44
C LYS A 67 5.77 -16.37 5.72
N LYS A 68 5.39 -15.88 4.54
CA LYS A 68 6.16 -14.84 3.81
C LYS A 68 6.36 -13.57 4.64
N MET A 69 5.35 -13.15 5.41
CA MET A 69 5.47 -11.99 6.31
C MET A 69 6.50 -12.23 7.42
N LEU A 70 6.52 -13.43 8.01
CA LEU A 70 7.50 -13.82 9.02
C LEU A 70 8.90 -13.88 8.43
N ASP A 71 9.07 -14.53 7.28
CA ASP A 71 10.36 -14.65 6.58
C ASP A 71 10.94 -13.27 6.21
N ARG A 72 10.09 -12.33 5.77
CA ARG A 72 10.52 -10.96 5.47
C ARG A 72 10.77 -10.10 6.72
N SER A 73 10.19 -10.46 7.87
CA SER A 73 10.26 -9.63 9.07
C SER A 73 11.66 -9.56 9.69
N VAL A 74 12.48 -10.58 9.47
CA VAL A 74 13.86 -10.68 9.94
C VAL A 74 14.86 -10.04 8.98
N LEU A 75 14.43 -9.68 7.76
CA LEU A 75 15.30 -9.09 6.76
C LEU A 75 15.60 -7.62 7.08
N VAL A 76 16.85 -7.25 6.83
CA VAL A 76 17.29 -5.85 6.76
C VAL A 76 16.94 -5.25 5.40
N ASN A 77 16.73 -3.94 5.36
CA ASN A 77 16.49 -3.23 4.11
C ASN A 77 17.83 -2.84 3.48
N SER A 78 18.38 -3.70 2.62
CA SER A 78 19.66 -3.45 1.94
C SER A 78 19.65 -2.18 1.09
N LEU A 79 18.50 -1.85 0.48
CA LEU A 79 18.37 -0.61 -0.31
C LEU A 79 18.42 0.63 0.57
N GLN A 80 17.86 0.58 1.78
CA GLN A 80 18.02 1.64 2.76
C GLN A 80 19.50 1.85 3.09
N THR A 81 20.21 0.77 3.43
CA THR A 81 21.65 0.81 3.74
C THR A 81 22.42 1.46 2.59
N TYR A 82 22.19 0.99 1.36
CA TYR A 82 22.82 1.53 0.16
C TYR A 82 22.54 3.04 -0.04
N VAL A 83 21.29 3.47 0.12
CA VAL A 83 20.87 4.88 -0.03
C VAL A 83 21.55 5.77 1.02
N GLU A 84 21.72 5.28 2.24
CA GLU A 84 22.35 6.00 3.34
C GLU A 84 23.87 6.08 3.16
N GLU A 85 24.54 4.96 2.86
CA GLU A 85 25.98 4.89 2.63
C GLU A 85 26.43 5.75 1.44
N ASN A 86 25.64 5.78 0.36
CA ASN A 86 25.91 6.58 -0.83
C ASN A 86 25.37 8.02 -0.74
N ASN A 87 24.84 8.44 0.41
CA ASN A 87 24.33 9.79 0.66
C ASN A 87 23.26 10.26 -0.35
N LEU A 88 22.49 9.34 -0.95
CA LEU A 88 21.52 9.64 -2.01
C LEU A 88 20.34 10.48 -1.53
N ILE A 89 20.12 10.56 -0.21
CA ILE A 89 19.11 11.42 0.42
C ILE A 89 19.49 12.91 0.30
N ARG A 90 20.78 13.22 0.47
CA ARG A 90 21.29 14.60 0.56
C ARG A 90 21.85 15.11 -0.77
N ARG A 91 22.15 14.19 -1.69
CA ARG A 91 22.71 14.51 -3.00
C ARG A 91 21.76 15.42 -3.77
N ARG A 92 22.32 16.41 -4.46
CA ARG A 92 21.57 17.26 -5.37
C ARG A 92 21.24 16.45 -6.61
N THR A 93 19.95 16.20 -6.82
CA THR A 93 19.44 15.42 -7.94
C THR A 93 18.50 16.27 -8.79
N VAL A 94 18.61 16.15 -10.12
CA VAL A 94 17.68 16.78 -11.07
C VAL A 94 16.51 15.83 -11.27
N TYR A 95 15.30 16.33 -10.99
CA TYR A 95 14.07 15.58 -11.16
C TYR A 95 13.34 16.02 -12.41
N LEU A 96 12.71 15.07 -13.08
CA LEU A 96 11.82 15.33 -14.20
C LEU A 96 10.38 15.02 -13.79
N PRO A 97 9.40 15.83 -14.21
CA PRO A 97 8.00 15.48 -14.05
C PRO A 97 7.69 14.24 -14.88
N ILE A 98 6.73 13.43 -14.40
CA ILE A 98 6.39 12.15 -15.01
C ILE A 98 6.03 12.24 -16.51
N ASN A 99 5.39 13.33 -16.93
CA ASN A 99 5.02 13.58 -18.33
C ASN A 99 6.24 13.80 -19.24
N ALA A 100 7.37 14.27 -18.68
CA ALA A 100 8.64 14.45 -19.39
C ALA A 100 9.60 13.25 -19.18
N SER A 101 9.16 12.20 -18.49
CA SER A 101 10.01 11.09 -18.04
C SER A 101 9.96 9.85 -18.93
N GLY A 102 9.61 9.99 -20.21
CA GLY A 102 9.53 8.88 -21.17
C GLY A 102 10.80 8.01 -21.17
N THR A 103 11.96 8.64 -21.32
CA THR A 103 13.29 7.98 -21.34
C THR A 103 13.69 7.38 -19.99
N VAL A 104 13.26 7.98 -18.87
CA VAL A 104 13.50 7.46 -17.52
C VAL A 104 12.74 6.15 -17.30
N LEU A 105 11.57 6.01 -17.92
CA LEU A 105 10.63 4.91 -17.70
C LEU A 105 10.70 3.79 -18.76
N GLU A 106 11.45 3.98 -19.85
CA GLU A 106 11.59 3.02 -20.96
C GLU A 106 11.88 1.59 -20.48
N ASN A 107 12.75 1.44 -19.50
CA ASN A 107 13.19 0.14 -18.99
C ASN A 107 12.49 -0.30 -17.71
N PHE A 108 11.52 0.48 -17.20
CA PHE A 108 10.81 0.12 -15.98
C PHE A 108 9.83 -1.04 -16.27
N PRO A 109 9.83 -2.10 -15.43
CA PRO A 109 9.10 -3.33 -15.73
C PRO A 109 7.59 -3.16 -15.69
N LYS A 110 6.90 -3.92 -16.55
CA LYS A 110 5.45 -4.13 -16.47
C LYS A 110 5.17 -5.09 -15.31
N LEU A 111 4.28 -4.70 -14.40
CA LEU A 111 3.89 -5.49 -13.23
C LEU A 111 2.46 -6.00 -13.41
N THR A 112 2.21 -7.22 -12.94
CA THR A 112 0.84 -7.76 -12.82
C THR A 112 0.25 -7.42 -11.45
N GLU A 113 -1.07 -7.57 -11.30
CA GLU A 113 -1.70 -7.42 -9.98
C GLU A 113 -1.16 -8.42 -8.96
N GLU A 114 -0.83 -9.64 -9.38
CA GLU A 114 -0.27 -10.67 -8.51
C GLU A 114 1.09 -10.28 -7.96
N MET A 115 1.99 -9.77 -8.82
CA MET A 115 3.29 -9.25 -8.40
C MET A 115 3.14 -8.12 -7.38
N LEU A 116 2.20 -7.20 -7.62
CA LEU A 116 1.92 -6.11 -6.70
C LEU A 116 1.34 -6.62 -5.36
N ARG A 117 0.54 -7.68 -5.37
CA ARG A 117 0.01 -8.33 -4.15
C ARG A 117 1.13 -8.98 -3.33
N ASP A 118 2.09 -9.64 -3.99
CA ASP A 118 3.25 -10.24 -3.32
C ASP A 118 4.20 -9.17 -2.73
N ILE A 119 4.42 -8.07 -3.45
CA ILE A 119 5.20 -6.93 -2.94
C ILE A 119 4.51 -6.29 -1.73
N THR A 120 3.20 -6.07 -1.79
CA THR A 120 2.45 -5.38 -0.73
C THR A 120 2.10 -6.27 0.47
N LEU A 121 2.18 -7.60 0.30
CA LEU A 121 1.68 -8.60 1.25
C LEU A 121 0.26 -8.26 1.70
N GLY A 122 -0.61 -8.01 0.71
CA GLY A 122 -2.04 -7.81 0.92
C GLY A 122 -2.67 -6.65 0.14
N ILE A 123 -3.98 -6.76 -0.07
CA ILE A 123 -4.75 -5.88 -0.96
C ILE A 123 -4.95 -4.45 -0.45
N TYR A 124 -4.75 -4.18 0.84
CA TYR A 124 -5.12 -2.90 1.43
C TYR A 124 -4.36 -1.72 0.79
N GLN A 125 -3.04 -1.83 0.63
CA GLN A 125 -2.25 -0.77 0.02
C GLN A 125 -2.62 -0.59 -1.46
N LEU A 126 -2.89 -1.69 -2.17
CA LEU A 126 -3.32 -1.64 -3.58
C LEU A 126 -4.69 -0.98 -3.75
N LYS A 127 -5.64 -1.22 -2.84
CA LYS A 127 -6.94 -0.52 -2.85
C LYS A 127 -6.81 0.99 -2.66
N GLN A 128 -5.76 1.45 -1.97
CA GLN A 128 -5.50 2.87 -1.76
C GLN A 128 -4.70 3.51 -2.90
N ALA A 129 -3.95 2.72 -3.68
CA ALA A 129 -3.06 3.19 -4.73
C ALA A 129 -3.74 4.05 -5.81
N PRO A 130 -4.94 3.69 -6.33
CA PRO A 130 -5.64 4.54 -7.31
C PRO A 130 -6.03 5.91 -6.75
N GLY A 131 -6.47 5.96 -5.48
CA GLY A 131 -6.81 7.21 -4.82
C GLY A 131 -5.60 8.13 -4.71
N TYR A 132 -4.49 7.58 -4.20
CA TYR A 132 -3.21 8.28 -4.14
C TYR A 132 -2.75 8.77 -5.52
N THR A 133 -2.86 7.93 -6.53
CA THR A 133 -2.37 8.23 -7.88
C THR A 133 -3.19 9.32 -8.56
N ARG A 134 -4.53 9.28 -8.46
CA ARG A 134 -5.41 10.32 -9.05
C ARG A 134 -5.15 11.70 -8.47
N GLU A 135 -4.88 11.79 -7.16
CA GLU A 135 -4.48 13.05 -6.51
C GLU A 135 -3.18 13.61 -7.10
N HIS A 136 -2.33 12.76 -7.69
CA HIS A 136 -1.05 13.14 -8.29
C HIS A 136 -1.10 13.30 -9.83
N LEU A 137 -2.27 13.15 -10.46
CA LEU A 137 -2.43 13.22 -11.92
C LEU A 137 -3.49 14.22 -12.40
N SER A 138 -4.28 14.84 -11.51
CA SER A 138 -5.32 15.79 -11.91
C SER A 138 -4.72 17.11 -12.43
N GLU A 139 -5.26 17.67 -13.51
CA GLU A 139 -4.86 18.97 -14.10
C GLU A 139 -5.05 20.18 -13.16
N SER A 140 -5.90 20.05 -12.14
CA SER A 140 -6.04 21.02 -11.02
C SER A 140 -5.15 20.69 -9.81
N GLY A 141 -4.31 19.65 -9.91
CA GLY A 141 -3.60 19.03 -8.81
C GLY A 141 -2.25 19.69 -8.53
N ASN A 142 -2.07 20.14 -7.30
CA ASN A 142 -0.83 20.77 -6.81
C ASN A 142 0.39 19.82 -6.72
N TYR A 143 0.38 18.64 -7.36
CA TYR A 143 1.27 17.54 -6.99
C TYR A 143 1.89 16.81 -8.19
N GLU A 144 3.21 16.90 -8.33
CA GLU A 144 3.99 16.21 -9.37
C GLU A 144 4.72 14.99 -8.81
N LEU A 145 4.57 13.84 -9.47
CA LEU A 145 5.53 12.74 -9.34
C LEU A 145 6.82 13.14 -10.06
N LEU A 146 7.85 13.37 -9.27
CA LEU A 146 9.16 13.80 -9.72
C LEU A 146 10.09 12.59 -9.74
N LEU A 147 10.59 12.25 -10.92
CA LEU A 147 11.39 11.06 -11.18
C LEU A 147 12.85 11.43 -11.43
N CYS A 148 13.76 10.61 -10.92
CA CYS A 148 15.16 10.62 -11.32
C CYS A 148 15.67 9.20 -11.48
N LYS A 149 16.40 8.96 -12.56
CA LYS A 149 17.12 7.72 -12.80
C LYS A 149 18.50 7.83 -12.17
N GLU A 150 18.69 7.16 -11.04
CA GLU A 150 19.94 7.14 -10.28
C GLU A 150 20.99 6.22 -10.95
N SER A 151 20.51 5.11 -11.50
CA SER A 151 21.26 4.16 -12.33
C SER A 151 20.30 3.45 -13.28
N GLU A 152 20.79 2.49 -14.09
CA GLU A 152 19.93 1.71 -14.99
C GLU A 152 18.82 0.94 -14.27
N THR A 153 19.04 0.58 -13.01
CA THR A 153 18.16 -0.25 -12.17
C THR A 153 17.58 0.49 -10.97
N LEU A 154 18.00 1.73 -10.70
CA LEU A 154 17.57 2.48 -9.53
C LEU A 154 16.76 3.72 -9.91
N LEU A 155 15.48 3.69 -9.54
CA LEU A 155 14.58 4.82 -9.69
C LEU A 155 14.42 5.55 -8.35
N GLN A 156 14.64 6.85 -8.35
CA GLN A 156 14.31 7.74 -7.25
C GLN A 156 13.04 8.53 -7.59
N VAL A 157 12.12 8.60 -6.62
CA VAL A 157 10.83 9.29 -6.77
C VAL A 157 10.59 10.20 -5.58
N LYS A 158 10.15 11.43 -5.85
CA LYS A 158 9.56 12.29 -4.83
C LYS A 158 8.04 12.26 -4.94
N ILE A 159 7.40 12.06 -3.80
CA ILE A 159 5.94 11.95 -3.67
C ILE A 159 5.49 12.67 -2.41
N GLN A 160 4.37 13.37 -2.52
CA GLN A 160 3.80 14.11 -1.41
C GLN A 160 2.95 13.23 -0.50
N SER A 161 2.93 13.55 0.79
CA SER A 161 2.07 12.90 1.78
C SER A 161 0.62 13.38 1.67
N ARG A 162 -0.35 12.46 1.61
CA ARG A 162 -1.78 12.77 1.67
C ARG A 162 -2.23 13.43 3.00
N HIS A 163 -1.42 13.27 4.05
CA HIS A 163 -1.76 13.75 5.40
C HIS A 163 -1.20 15.15 5.68
N SER A 164 -0.34 15.68 4.80
CA SER A 164 0.23 17.01 4.97
C SER A 164 0.66 17.61 3.64
N LYS A 165 0.16 18.82 3.36
CA LYS A 165 0.54 19.60 2.18
C LYS A 165 2.02 20.06 2.18
N SER A 166 2.74 19.92 3.28
CA SER A 166 4.16 20.33 3.37
C SER A 166 5.13 19.15 3.39
N THR A 167 4.63 17.92 3.53
CA THR A 167 5.51 16.76 3.72
C THR A 167 5.73 16.03 2.39
N ILE A 168 6.96 16.11 1.90
CA ILE A 168 7.42 15.35 0.73
C ILE A 168 8.25 14.16 1.22
N HIS A 169 7.93 12.99 0.72
CA HIS A 169 8.71 11.78 0.90
C HIS A 169 9.51 11.48 -0.35
N THR A 170 10.78 11.16 -0.18
CA THR A 170 11.59 10.53 -1.23
C THR A 170 11.53 9.01 -1.05
N LEU A 171 11.44 8.29 -2.15
CA LEU A 171 11.54 6.83 -2.19
C LEU A 171 12.45 6.37 -3.33
N TRP A 172 12.95 5.16 -3.18
CA TRP A 172 13.80 4.47 -4.14
C TRP A 172 13.21 3.11 -4.45
N ILE A 173 13.30 2.71 -5.70
CA ILE A 173 12.88 1.40 -6.21
C ILE A 173 14.05 0.85 -7.00
N ASP A 174 14.58 -0.26 -6.53
CA ASP A 174 15.56 -1.06 -7.27
C ASP A 174 14.79 -2.12 -8.08
N TYR A 175 14.98 -2.14 -9.39
CA TYR A 175 14.24 -2.96 -10.33
C TYR A 175 15.15 -3.58 -11.39
N ASN A 176 14.71 -4.70 -11.95
CA ASN A 176 15.37 -5.32 -13.09
C ASN A 176 14.72 -4.83 -14.39
N ALA A 177 15.55 -4.36 -15.32
CA ALA A 177 15.10 -3.96 -16.64
C ALA A 177 14.67 -5.18 -17.47
N GLY A 178 13.58 -5.03 -18.23
CA GLY A 178 13.11 -6.04 -19.18
C GLY A 178 11.82 -6.76 -18.77
N SER A 179 11.02 -7.12 -19.78
CA SER A 179 9.63 -7.60 -19.63
C SER A 179 9.49 -9.05 -19.15
N SER A 180 10.59 -9.82 -19.10
CA SER A 180 10.57 -11.28 -18.87
C SER A 180 11.25 -11.70 -17.56
N VAL A 181 11.47 -10.77 -16.63
CA VAL A 181 12.18 -11.06 -15.38
C VAL A 181 11.20 -11.57 -14.32
N GLN A 182 11.44 -12.77 -13.79
CA GLN A 182 10.63 -13.41 -12.74
C GLN A 182 10.48 -12.53 -11.49
N LYS A 183 11.50 -11.72 -11.17
CA LYS A 183 11.52 -10.76 -10.07
C LYS A 183 11.80 -9.36 -10.61
N PRO A 184 10.78 -8.58 -11.03
CA PRO A 184 10.98 -7.28 -11.65
C PRO A 184 11.40 -6.19 -10.65
N VAL A 185 11.09 -6.35 -9.35
CA VAL A 185 11.45 -5.40 -8.30
C VAL A 185 12.35 -6.11 -7.28
N ASN A 186 13.57 -5.60 -7.10
CA ASN A 186 14.57 -6.13 -6.19
C ASN A 186 14.35 -5.64 -4.76
N GLY A 187 14.00 -4.36 -4.60
CA GLY A 187 13.81 -3.74 -3.31
C GLY A 187 13.19 -2.34 -3.39
N TRP A 188 12.76 -1.83 -2.23
CA TRP A 188 12.22 -0.49 -2.08
C TRP A 188 12.59 0.12 -0.74
N TYR A 189 12.74 1.44 -0.73
CA TYR A 189 12.91 2.21 0.49
C TYR A 189 12.17 3.54 0.36
N CYS A 190 11.50 3.98 1.42
CA CYS A 190 10.82 5.27 1.45
C CYS A 190 11.13 5.98 2.76
N THR A 191 11.36 7.29 2.71
CA THR A 191 11.60 8.16 3.88
C THR A 191 10.39 8.37 4.80
N CYS A 192 9.23 7.78 4.50
CA CYS A 192 8.06 7.90 5.37
C CYS A 192 8.20 7.08 6.65
N LYS A 193 7.37 7.35 7.65
CA LYS A 193 7.41 6.72 8.99
C LYS A 193 7.65 5.20 9.02
N VAL A 194 7.06 4.47 8.08
CA VAL A 194 7.15 2.98 7.99
C VAL A 194 7.85 2.49 6.73
N GLY A 195 8.50 3.39 5.99
CA GLY A 195 9.00 3.10 4.64
C GLY A 195 10.28 2.27 4.59
N ALA A 196 10.90 2.00 5.75
CA ALA A 196 12.03 1.09 5.90
C ALA A 196 11.64 -0.39 5.97
N ARG A 197 10.34 -0.72 6.12
CA ARG A 197 9.88 -2.10 6.35
C ARG A 197 10.10 -3.00 5.12
N MET A 198 10.34 -4.28 5.42
CA MET A 198 10.40 -5.39 4.46
C MET A 198 9.10 -6.20 4.41
N VAL A 199 8.30 -6.15 5.48
CA VAL A 199 6.96 -6.76 5.50
C VAL A 199 5.99 -5.85 4.72
N GLY A 200 5.83 -6.15 3.43
CA GLY A 200 5.07 -5.33 2.49
C GLY A 200 5.74 -3.98 2.23
N CYS A 201 5.00 -3.02 1.69
CA CYS A 201 5.52 -1.67 1.40
C CYS A 201 4.55 -0.57 1.85
N CYS A 202 5.04 0.65 2.05
CA CYS A 202 4.17 1.77 2.45
C CYS A 202 3.22 2.19 1.31
N ALA A 203 2.20 2.99 1.63
CA ALA A 203 1.26 3.48 0.62
C ALA A 203 1.95 4.21 -0.53
N HIS A 204 3.01 4.99 -0.25
CA HIS A 204 3.76 5.71 -1.28
C HIS A 204 4.40 4.76 -2.31
N VAL A 205 5.11 3.74 -1.84
CA VAL A 205 5.74 2.74 -2.72
C VAL A 205 4.68 1.97 -3.49
N ALA A 206 3.59 1.56 -2.83
CA ALA A 206 2.50 0.84 -3.48
C ALA A 206 1.87 1.67 -4.61
N SER A 207 1.62 2.96 -4.39
CA SER A 207 1.06 3.86 -5.40
C SER A 207 1.99 4.04 -6.60
N VAL A 208 3.28 4.26 -6.36
CA VAL A 208 4.27 4.42 -7.44
C VAL A 208 4.39 3.14 -8.26
N LEU A 209 4.51 1.96 -7.61
CA LEU A 209 4.59 0.68 -8.31
C LEU A 209 3.31 0.37 -9.09
N TRP A 210 2.14 0.65 -8.51
CA TRP A 210 0.87 0.44 -9.17
C TRP A 210 0.71 1.34 -10.41
N TYR A 211 1.04 2.63 -10.30
CA TYR A 211 0.96 3.54 -11.44
C TYR A 211 1.97 3.18 -12.53
N LEU A 212 3.25 3.09 -12.16
CA LEU A 212 4.35 2.89 -13.10
C LEU A 212 4.35 1.49 -13.70
N GLY A 213 4.01 0.46 -12.92
CA GLY A 213 4.08 -0.93 -13.38
C GLY A 213 2.79 -1.46 -14.00
N LEU A 214 1.61 -0.94 -13.61
CA LEU A 214 0.32 -1.50 -14.02
C LEU A 214 -0.55 -0.49 -14.77
N GLU A 215 -0.98 0.60 -14.11
CA GLU A 215 -2.00 1.51 -14.65
C GLU A 215 -1.56 2.17 -15.98
N ARG A 216 -0.31 2.65 -16.05
CA ARG A 216 0.20 3.34 -17.25
C ARG A 216 0.15 2.46 -18.51
N HIS A 217 0.23 1.15 -18.35
CA HIS A 217 0.21 0.17 -19.44
C HIS A 217 -1.20 -0.31 -19.79
N MET A 218 -2.13 -0.26 -18.83
CA MET A 218 -3.54 -0.53 -19.11
C MET A 218 -4.20 0.58 -19.94
N LYS A 219 -3.76 1.83 -19.77
CA LYS A 219 -4.25 2.97 -20.57
C LYS A 219 -3.85 2.89 -22.04
N SER A 220 -2.71 2.27 -22.38
CA SER A 220 -2.33 2.08 -23.79
C SER A 220 -3.16 1.01 -24.52
N LEU A 221 -3.99 0.25 -23.80
CA LEU A 221 -4.85 -0.80 -24.35
C LEU A 221 -6.31 -0.36 -24.55
N LYS A 222 -6.69 0.84 -24.11
CA LYS A 222 -8.03 1.40 -24.32
C LYS A 222 -7.95 2.56 -25.31
N PRO A 223 -8.41 2.40 -26.56
CA PRO A 223 -8.67 3.54 -27.44
C PRO A 223 -9.65 4.47 -26.73
N SER A 224 -9.36 5.76 -26.77
CA SER A 224 -10.13 6.82 -26.13
C SER A 224 -11.64 6.68 -26.37
N ARG A 225 -12.39 6.46 -25.29
CA ARG A 225 -13.75 7.02 -25.18
C ARG A 225 -13.75 8.02 -24.05
N LEU A 226 -13.84 9.28 -24.45
CA LEU A 226 -14.18 10.39 -23.59
C LEU A 226 -15.54 10.14 -22.92
N SER A 227 -15.62 10.57 -21.65
CA SER A 227 -16.80 10.78 -20.82
C SER A 227 -17.56 9.54 -20.32
N GLY A 228 -17.87 9.57 -19.02
CA GLY A 228 -18.84 8.67 -18.39
C GLY A 228 -18.36 8.15 -17.04
N ASN A 229 -18.87 8.77 -15.96
CA ASN A 229 -18.83 8.25 -14.60
C ASN A 229 -18.92 6.72 -14.57
N THR A 230 -17.84 6.05 -14.17
CA THR A 230 -17.92 4.63 -13.82
C THR A 230 -17.49 4.48 -12.37
N SER A 231 -18.49 4.52 -11.50
CA SER A 231 -18.44 3.88 -10.19
C SER A 231 -17.95 2.44 -10.39
N ILE A 232 -16.76 2.14 -9.88
CA ILE A 232 -16.30 0.74 -9.75
C ILE A 232 -17.13 0.14 -8.62
N SER A 233 -18.23 -0.53 -8.97
CA SER A 233 -18.97 -1.39 -8.06
C SER A 233 -18.17 -2.66 -7.85
N TYR A 234 -17.53 -2.78 -6.68
CA TYR A 234 -17.10 -4.08 -6.18
C TYR A 234 -18.32 -4.78 -5.59
N ALA A 235 -19.07 -5.49 -6.43
CA ALA A 235 -20.12 -6.38 -5.97
C ALA A 235 -19.49 -7.64 -5.36
N HIS A 236 -19.35 -7.65 -4.04
CA HIS A 236 -19.36 -8.87 -3.24
C HIS A 236 -20.12 -8.60 -1.95
N THR A 237 -21.41 -8.31 -2.11
CA THR A 237 -22.41 -8.56 -1.06
C THR A 237 -23.00 -9.92 -1.35
N SER A 238 -22.61 -10.92 -0.58
CA SER A 238 -23.41 -12.13 -0.39
C SER A 238 -24.71 -11.70 0.28
N THR A 239 -25.73 -11.37 -0.50
CA THR A 239 -27.10 -11.30 -0.04
C THR A 239 -27.56 -12.72 0.21
N LEU A 240 -27.64 -13.11 1.48
CA LEU A 240 -28.44 -14.24 1.90
C LEU A 240 -29.89 -13.93 1.55
N SER A 241 -30.41 -14.62 0.53
CA SER A 241 -31.84 -14.68 0.25
C SER A 241 -32.53 -15.40 1.41
N VAL A 242 -33.27 -14.66 2.21
CA VAL A 242 -34.24 -15.25 3.13
C VAL A 242 -35.46 -15.62 2.29
N ASN A 243 -35.69 -16.91 2.09
CA ASN A 243 -36.93 -17.42 1.51
C ASN A 243 -38.06 -17.25 2.54
N PRO A 244 -39.18 -16.58 2.19
CA PRO A 244 -40.38 -16.62 3.00
C PRO A 244 -41.32 -17.71 2.48
N SER A 245 -41.35 -18.86 3.14
CA SER A 245 -42.44 -19.83 2.96
C SER A 245 -42.48 -20.84 4.10
N THR A 246 -43.34 -20.56 5.09
CA THR A 246 -44.31 -21.52 5.67
C THR A 246 -45.05 -20.87 6.85
N SER A 247 -46.17 -20.21 6.55
CA SER A 247 -47.27 -20.05 7.51
C SER A 247 -48.27 -21.17 7.24
N ALA A 248 -48.11 -22.29 7.95
CA ALA A 248 -49.17 -23.27 8.10
C ALA A 248 -50.06 -22.79 9.26
N GLY A 249 -51.34 -22.66 8.97
CA GLY A 249 -52.35 -22.22 9.92
C GLY A 249 -52.60 -23.22 11.04
N ILE A 250 -53.00 -22.68 12.18
CA ILE A 250 -53.80 -23.36 13.19
C ILE A 250 -54.83 -22.31 13.62
N GLU A 251 -56.03 -22.38 13.04
CA GLU A 251 -57.26 -22.01 13.75
C GLU A 251 -57.78 -23.30 14.42
N GLU A 252 -58.59 -23.10 15.46
CA GLU A 252 -59.26 -24.10 16.30
C GLU A 252 -59.86 -25.31 15.55
#